data_AF-A0A819N0I3-F1
#
_entry.id   AF-A0A819N0I3-F1
#
_cell.length_a   1.000
_cell.length_b   1.000
_cell.length_c   1.000
_cell.angle_alpha   90.00
_cell.angle_beta   90.00
_cell.angle_gamma   90.00
#
_symmetry.space_group_name_H-M   'P 1'
#
loop_
_entity.id
_entity.type
_entity.pdbx_description
1 polymer ?
#
loop_
_entity_poly.entity_id
_entity_poly.type
_entity_poly.pdbx_seq_one_letter_code
_entity_poly.pdbx_strand_id
1 'polypeptide(L)'
;MIDRIDQMPKQFQMIKQNFLKVFIGTKSQQSRTIECATFVNTNMDFAVAKLYIQKYFDENARNQSMEMIEYIRNAFVDIVQLSSWMDPVSKSKAIEKVSSK
;
A
#
# COMPACT_ATOMS: atom_id res chain seq x y z
N MET A 1 -1.15 -14.81 6.25
CA MET A 1 -1.88 -16.09 6.41
C MET A 1 -3.28 -15.86 5.87
N ILE A 2 -3.71 -16.62 4.86
CA ILE A 2 -5.06 -16.47 4.30
C ILE A 2 -6.03 -17.11 5.30
N ASP A 3 -6.95 -16.31 5.84
CA ASP A 3 -8.03 -16.82 6.69
C ASP A 3 -9.00 -17.63 5.83
N ARG A 4 -9.16 -18.92 6.17
CA ARG A 4 -10.00 -19.85 5.41
C ARG A 4 -11.47 -19.82 5.85
N ILE A 5 -11.79 -19.18 6.98
CA ILE A 5 -13.16 -19.12 7.52
C ILE A 5 -14.13 -18.46 6.52
N ASP A 6 -13.63 -17.50 5.75
CA ASP A 6 -14.37 -16.77 4.71
C ASP A 6 -14.80 -17.66 3.52
N GLN A 7 -14.14 -18.81 3.34
CA GLN A 7 -14.46 -19.82 2.34
C GLN A 7 -15.37 -20.93 2.88
N MET A 8 -15.64 -20.94 4.19
CA MET A 8 -16.45 -21.94 4.85
C MET A 8 -17.95 -21.58 4.81
N PRO A 9 -18.86 -22.53 5.14
CA PRO A 9 -20.29 -22.23 5.27
C PRO A 9 -20.60 -21.09 6.24
N LYS A 10 -21.75 -20.43 6.04
CA LYS A 10 -22.19 -19.23 6.78
C LYS A 10 -22.05 -19.33 8.30
N GLN A 11 -22.26 -20.51 8.88
CA GLN A 11 -22.13 -20.74 10.32
C GLN A 11 -20.75 -20.37 10.88
N PHE A 12 -19.66 -20.69 10.15
CA PHE A 12 -18.31 -20.37 10.58
C PHE A 12 -17.99 -18.90 10.37
N GLN A 13 -18.48 -18.33 9.26
CA GLN A 13 -18.37 -16.89 8.99
C GLN A 13 -19.04 -16.07 10.09
N MET A 14 -20.24 -16.46 10.56
CA MET A 14 -20.95 -15.79 11.65
C MET A 14 -20.17 -15.80 12.96
N ILE A 15 -19.50 -16.91 13.30
CA ILE A 15 -18.65 -16.99 14.50
C ILE A 15 -17.52 -15.95 14.42
N LYS A 16 -16.84 -15.87 13.26
CA LYS A 16 -15.81 -14.84 13.01
C LYS A 16 -16.39 -13.43 13.10
N GLN A 17 -17.56 -13.18 12.52
CA GLN A 17 -18.21 -11.86 12.59
C GLN A 17 -18.54 -11.44 14.03
N ASN A 18 -19.02 -12.37 14.87
CA ASN A 18 -19.29 -12.09 16.27
C ASN A 18 -18.02 -11.72 17.04
N PHE A 19 -16.91 -12.43 16.77
CA PHE A 19 -15.60 -12.09 17.33
C PHE A 19 -15.15 -10.70 16.87
N LEU A 20 -15.17 -10.41 15.56
CA LEU A 20 -14.74 -9.12 15.01
C LEU A 20 -15.57 -7.95 15.54
N LYS A 21 -16.88 -8.16 15.77
CA LYS A 21 -17.77 -7.15 16.37
C LYS A 21 -17.30 -6.71 17.75
N VAL A 22 -16.81 -7.63 18.58
CA VAL A 22 -16.28 -7.32 19.91
C VAL A 22 -14.84 -6.81 19.83
N PHE A 23 -14.00 -7.42 19.00
CA PHE A 23 -12.57 -7.14 18.95
C PHE A 23 -12.23 -5.79 18.32
N ILE A 24 -12.85 -5.46 17.19
CA ILE A 24 -12.57 -4.24 16.40
C ILE A 24 -13.81 -3.39 16.13
N GLY A 25 -14.97 -3.76 16.67
CA GLY A 25 -16.18 -2.94 16.56
C GLY A 25 -16.87 -3.00 15.19
N THR A 26 -16.66 -4.05 14.39
CA THR A 26 -17.33 -4.16 13.08
C THR A 26 -18.84 -4.26 13.23
N LYS A 27 -19.57 -3.42 12.47
CA LYS A 27 -21.04 -3.36 12.53
C LYS A 27 -21.74 -4.42 11.66
N SER A 28 -21.13 -4.80 10.54
CA SER A 28 -21.69 -5.78 9.61
C SER A 28 -20.58 -6.50 8.85
N GLN A 29 -20.92 -7.67 8.31
CA GLN A 29 -20.05 -8.38 7.36
C GLN A 29 -19.86 -7.53 6.10
N GLN A 30 -18.65 -7.57 5.55
CA GLN A 30 -18.35 -6.96 4.26
C GLN A 30 -19.18 -7.62 3.16
N SER A 31 -19.62 -6.83 2.17
CA SER A 31 -20.35 -7.37 1.02
C SER A 31 -19.50 -8.42 0.29
N ARG A 32 -20.16 -9.51 -0.15
CA ARG A 32 -19.51 -10.60 -0.88
C ARG A 32 -18.78 -10.12 -2.13
N THR A 33 -19.30 -9.10 -2.81
CA THR A 33 -18.65 -8.53 -4.00
C THR A 33 -17.29 -7.94 -3.66
N ILE A 34 -17.20 -7.20 -2.54
CA ILE A 34 -15.94 -6.58 -2.11
C ILE A 34 -14.98 -7.64 -1.61
N GLU A 35 -15.47 -8.66 -0.91
CA GLU A 35 -14.68 -9.80 -0.46
C GLU A 35 -14.05 -10.55 -1.64
N CYS A 36 -14.83 -10.88 -2.67
CA CYS A 36 -14.34 -11.52 -3.89
C CYS A 36 -13.33 -10.64 -4.64
N ALA A 37 -13.61 -9.34 -4.80
CA ALA A 37 -12.69 -8.40 -5.44
C ALA A 37 -11.35 -8.32 -4.69
N THR A 38 -11.41 -8.24 -3.35
CA THR A 38 -10.23 -8.22 -2.49
C THR A 38 -9.44 -9.52 -2.59
N PHE A 39 -10.12 -10.67 -2.61
CA PHE A 39 -9.48 -11.98 -2.75
C PHE A 39 -8.72 -12.10 -4.08
N VAL A 40 -9.35 -11.74 -5.20
CA VAL A 40 -8.67 -11.77 -6.51
C VAL A 40 -7.52 -10.78 -6.54
N ASN A 41 -7.71 -9.56 -6.04
CA ASN A 41 -6.64 -8.56 -5.98
C ASN A 41 -5.46 -9.00 -5.09
N THR A 42 -5.70 -9.80 -4.05
CA THR A 42 -4.62 -10.30 -3.17
C THR A 42 -3.81 -11.41 -3.84
N ASN A 43 -4.44 -12.23 -4.71
CA ASN A 43 -3.78 -13.37 -5.35
C ASN A 43 -3.27 -13.05 -6.77
N MET A 44 -3.82 -12.04 -7.42
CA MET A 44 -3.57 -11.67 -8.82
C MET A 44 -3.45 -10.15 -8.97
N ASP A 45 -2.81 -9.50 -8.01
CA ASP A 45 -2.62 -8.04 -7.93
C ASP A 45 -2.16 -7.42 -9.25
N PHE A 46 -1.12 -7.97 -9.89
CA PHE A 46 -0.61 -7.43 -11.16
C PHE A 46 -1.62 -7.52 -12.32
N ALA A 47 -2.38 -8.61 -12.39
CA ALA A 47 -3.39 -8.79 -13.44
C ALA A 47 -4.56 -7.81 -13.24
N VAL A 48 -5.03 -7.66 -12.00
CA VAL A 48 -6.07 -6.70 -11.65
C VAL A 48 -5.59 -5.26 -11.87
N ALA A 49 -4.36 -4.95 -11.46
CA ALA A 49 -3.75 -3.64 -11.66
C ALA A 49 -3.64 -3.28 -13.14
N LYS A 50 -3.24 -4.21 -14.01
CA LYS A 50 -3.20 -3.97 -15.46
C LYS A 50 -4.57 -3.58 -16.01
N LEU A 51 -5.62 -4.31 -15.63
CA LEU A 51 -6.99 -4.00 -16.06
C LEU A 51 -7.47 -2.65 -15.51
N TYR A 52 -7.12 -2.33 -14.27
CA TYR A 52 -7.43 -1.03 -13.66
C TYR A 52 -6.75 0.11 -14.40
N ILE A 53 -5.45 -0.02 -14.69
CA ILE A 53 -4.64 0.99 -15.38
C ILE A 53 -5.24 1.29 -16.76
N GLN A 54 -5.54 0.25 -17.54
CA GLN A 54 -6.11 0.40 -18.89
C GLN A 54 -7.44 1.16 -18.91
N LYS A 55 -8.22 1.11 -17.83
CA LYS A 55 -9.58 1.67 -17.80
C LYS A 55 -9.69 2.99 -17.07
N TYR A 56 -8.88 3.22 -16.04
CA TYR A 56 -9.09 4.30 -15.09
C TYR A 56 -7.86 5.16 -14.81
N PHE A 57 -6.65 4.72 -15.19
CA PHE A 57 -5.44 5.43 -14.80
C PHE A 57 -5.06 6.50 -15.81
N ASP A 58 -4.88 7.72 -15.32
CA ASP A 58 -4.45 8.88 -16.11
C ASP A 58 -2.92 8.95 -16.17
N GLU A 59 -2.36 8.97 -17.39
CA GLU A 59 -0.92 9.12 -17.58
C GLU A 59 -0.40 10.47 -17.06
N ASN A 60 -1.22 11.52 -17.05
CA ASN A 60 -0.80 12.80 -16.50
C ASN A 60 -0.59 12.73 -14.98
N ALA A 61 -1.44 11.99 -14.27
CA ALA A 61 -1.28 11.75 -12.84
C ALA A 61 0.03 11.00 -12.53
N ARG A 62 0.49 10.11 -13.44
CA ARG A 62 1.81 9.47 -13.34
C ARG A 62 2.94 10.49 -13.44
N ASN A 63 2.88 11.38 -14.43
CA ASN A 63 3.93 12.37 -14.65
C ASN A 63 4.04 13.34 -13.47
N GLN A 64 2.91 13.84 -12.97
CA GLN A 64 2.87 14.67 -11.77
C GLN A 64 3.42 13.95 -10.53
N SER A 65 3.08 12.67 -10.37
CA SER A 65 3.60 11.87 -9.26
C SER A 65 5.12 11.68 -9.37
N MET A 66 5.65 11.45 -10.57
CA MET A 66 7.09 11.34 -10.80
C MET A 66 7.82 12.66 -10.47
N GLU A 67 7.25 13.79 -10.87
CA GLU A 67 7.79 15.12 -10.53
C GLU A 67 7.80 15.35 -9.01
N MET A 68 6.72 14.99 -8.32
CA MET A 68 6.63 15.08 -6.86
C MET A 68 7.69 14.20 -6.16
N ILE A 69 7.97 13.01 -6.69
CA ILE A 69 9.02 12.13 -6.15
C ILE A 69 10.39 12.80 -6.28
N GLU A 70 10.68 13.47 -7.40
CA GLU A 70 11.94 14.21 -7.57
C GLU A 70 12.04 15.38 -6.58
N TYR A 71 10.94 16.12 -6.35
CA TYR A 71 10.93 17.16 -5.33
C TYR A 71 11.20 16.62 -3.92
N ILE A 72 10.62 15.47 -3.57
CA ILE A 72 10.86 14.82 -2.27
C ILE A 72 12.32 14.35 -2.15
N ARG A 73 12.89 13.79 -3.23
CA ARG A 73 14.31 13.38 -3.26
C ARG A 73 15.25 14.57 -3.03
N ASN A 74 15.00 15.69 -3.71
CA ASN A 74 15.81 16.90 -3.55
C ASN A 74 15.70 17.48 -2.14
N ALA A 75 14.47 17.58 -1.61
CA ALA A 75 14.25 18.05 -0.24
C ALA A 75 14.96 17.15 0.80
N PHE A 76 14.99 15.84 0.58
CA PHE A 76 15.73 14.93 1.45
C PHE A 76 17.25 15.19 1.41
N VAL A 77 17.81 15.44 0.23
CA VAL A 77 19.24 15.79 0.09
C VAL A 77 19.55 17.06 0.88
N ASP A 78 18.72 18.09 0.77
CA ASP A 78 18.90 19.34 1.53
C ASP A 78 18.86 19.10 3.05
N ILE A 79 17.89 18.30 3.53
CA ILE A 79 17.77 17.93 4.94
C ILE A 79 19.03 17.21 5.44
N VAL A 80 19.56 16.26 4.66
CA VAL A 80 20.78 15.52 5.01
C VAL A 80 22.00 16.44 5.05
N GLN A 81 22.12 17.36 4.09
CA GLN A 81 23.22 18.31 4.05
C GLN A 81 23.22 19.24 5.27
N LEU A 82 22.05 19.79 5.62
CA LEU A 82 21.85 20.71 6.74
C LEU A 82 21.88 20.04 8.12
N SER A 83 21.73 18.72 8.18
CA SER A 83 21.74 17.96 9.44
C SER A 83 23.03 18.17 10.24
N SER A 84 22.94 18.63 11.48
CA SER A 84 24.11 18.83 12.35
C SER A 84 24.56 17.57 13.09
N TRP A 85 23.71 16.53 13.13
CA TRP A 85 23.96 15.34 13.94
C TRP A 85 24.66 14.21 13.15
N MET A 86 24.67 14.28 11.82
CA MET A 86 25.32 13.28 10.97
C MET A 86 26.76 13.65 10.67
N ASP A 87 27.66 12.67 10.75
CA ASP A 87 29.04 12.82 10.31
C ASP A 87 29.14 12.93 8.77
N PRO A 88 30.24 13.49 8.23
CA PRO A 88 30.39 13.70 6.79
C PRO A 88 30.33 12.43 5.94
N VAL A 89 30.83 11.30 6.46
CA VAL A 89 30.85 10.02 5.72
C VAL A 89 29.42 9.48 5.59
N SER A 90 28.66 9.50 6.68
CA SER A 90 27.26 9.09 6.70
C SER A 90 26.38 9.98 5.81
N LYS A 91 26.63 11.31 5.79
CA LYS A 91 25.91 12.22 4.87
C LYS A 91 26.16 11.87 3.42
N SER A 92 27.42 11.66 3.03
CA SER A 92 27.77 11.29 1.66
C SER A 92 27.09 9.99 1.25
N LYS A 93 27.09 8.98 2.13
CA LYS A 93 26.40 7.70 1.88
C LYS A 93 24.89 7.80 1.80
N ALA A 94 24.28 8.67 2.60
CA ALA A 94 22.84 8.92 2.53
C ALA A 94 22.44 9.60 1.21
N ILE A 95 23.22 10.58 0.74
CA ILE A 95 22.99 11.23 -0.56
C ILE A 95 23.19 10.24 -1.71
N GLU A 96 24.27 9.44 -1.68
CA GLU A 96 24.52 8.38 -2.67
C GLU A 96 23.33 7.44 -2.77
N LYS A 97 22.73 7.04 -1.63
CA LYS A 97 21.57 6.15 -1.58
C LYS A 97 20.31 6.75 -2.22
N VAL A 98 20.10 8.07 -2.07
CA VAL A 98 18.94 8.75 -2.68
C VAL A 98 19.12 8.92 -4.17
N SER A 99 20.36 9.12 -4.63
CA SER A 99 20.70 9.16 -6.06
C SER A 99 20.75 7.76 -6.69
N SER A 100 20.93 6.70 -5.91
CA SER A 100 20.93 5.31 -6.38
C SER A 100 19.50 4.78 -6.49
N LYS A 101 18.89 4.98 -7.66
CA LYS A 101 17.72 4.27 -8.20
C LYS A 101 16.45 4.27 -7.32
#